data_AF-A0AAV0Y777-F1
#
_entry.id   AF-A0AAV0Y777-F1
#
_cell.length_a   1.000
_cell.length_b   1.000
_cell.length_c   1.000
_cell.angle_alpha   90.00
_cell.angle_beta   90.00
_cell.angle_gamma   90.00
#
_symmetry.space_group_name_H-M   'P 1'
#
loop_
_entity.id
_entity.type
_entity.pdbx_description
1 polymer ?
#
loop_
_entity_poly.entity_id
_entity_poly.type
_entity_poly.pdbx_seq_one_letter_code
_entity_poly.pdbx_strand_id
1 'polypeptide(L)'
;MQSVITPGFVELKSTFKRATVWYFRKNIENVRSYRAFLHSIESELIEKLRECALSHPIKYNLKLETTYAVPNVENSNENRAFKSSARELYSYSDVEGVVDRDFTALLAEEDGYAGKNSGFALSCIDGMLLGVYEYSPMGGSSTCHSRRASQIERP
;
A
#
# COMPACT_ATOMS: atom_id res chain seq x y z
N MET A 1 -21.40 -8.33 -18.81
CA MET A 1 -20.36 -8.37 -17.76
C MET A 1 -20.45 -7.08 -16.98
N GLN A 2 -21.21 -7.08 -15.88
CA GLN A 2 -21.53 -5.88 -15.11
C GLN A 2 -20.35 -5.61 -14.18
N SER A 3 -19.50 -4.64 -14.52
CA SER A 3 -18.46 -4.14 -13.62
C SER A 3 -19.17 -3.47 -12.47
N VAL A 4 -19.34 -4.20 -11.36
CA VAL A 4 -19.79 -3.63 -10.10
C VAL A 4 -18.78 -2.55 -9.75
N ILE A 5 -19.20 -1.28 -9.88
CA ILE A 5 -18.45 -0.12 -9.41
C ILE A 5 -18.60 -0.17 -7.89
N THR A 6 -17.88 -1.08 -7.23
CA THR A 6 -17.90 -1.17 -5.78
C THR A 6 -17.10 0.02 -5.25
N PRO A 7 -17.71 0.92 -4.46
CA PRO A 7 -16.94 1.93 -3.76
C PRO A 7 -16.10 1.19 -2.71
N GLY A 8 -14.79 1.08 -2.97
CA GLY A 8 -13.81 0.62 -2.01
C GLY A 8 -12.54 0.10 -2.66
N PHE A 9 -11.63 -0.36 -1.81
CA PHE A 9 -10.41 -1.06 -2.22
C PHE A 9 -10.77 -2.44 -2.80
N VAL A 10 -10.53 -2.63 -4.09
CA VAL A 10 -10.80 -3.91 -4.78
C VAL A 10 -9.55 -4.78 -4.72
N GLU A 11 -9.68 -6.00 -4.20
CA GLU A 11 -8.60 -6.99 -4.23
C GLU A 11 -8.30 -7.41 -5.68
N LEU A 12 -7.10 -7.11 -6.17
CA LEU A 12 -6.67 -7.45 -7.52
C LEU A 12 -6.12 -8.87 -7.61
N LYS A 13 -5.18 -9.20 -6.71
CA LYS A 13 -4.44 -10.47 -6.71
C LYS A 13 -4.02 -10.84 -5.30
N SER A 14 -4.23 -12.10 -4.94
CA SER A 14 -3.64 -12.75 -3.78
C SER A 14 -2.66 -13.85 -4.25
N THR A 15 -1.42 -13.85 -3.77
CA THR A 15 -0.48 -14.96 -4.01
C THR A 15 -0.83 -16.19 -3.15
N PHE A 16 -0.38 -17.38 -3.56
CA PHE A 16 -0.53 -18.66 -2.84
C PHE A 16 -0.35 -18.48 -1.32
N LYS A 17 -1.35 -18.88 -0.52
CA LYS A 17 -1.49 -18.66 0.94
C LYS A 17 -1.78 -17.23 1.43
N ARG A 18 -2.20 -16.29 0.57
CA ARG A 18 -2.47 -14.87 0.93
C ARG A 18 -1.26 -14.12 1.51
N ALA A 19 -0.04 -14.62 1.28
CA ALA A 19 1.20 -13.97 1.74
C ALA A 19 1.41 -12.56 1.16
N THR A 20 0.74 -12.23 0.06
CA THR A 20 0.70 -10.87 -0.49
C THR A 20 -0.67 -10.63 -1.10
N VAL A 21 -1.28 -9.52 -0.73
CA VAL A 21 -2.58 -9.07 -1.21
C VAL A 21 -2.43 -7.66 -1.75
N TRP A 22 -2.90 -7.46 -2.99
CA TRP A 22 -2.90 -6.16 -3.64
C TRP A 22 -4.31 -5.63 -3.73
N TYR A 23 -4.53 -4.43 -3.21
CA TYR A 23 -5.79 -3.71 -3.26
C TYR A 23 -5.65 -2.49 -4.16
N PHE A 24 -6.59 -2.27 -5.06
CA PHE A 24 -6.60 -1.10 -5.92
C PHE A 24 -7.88 -0.30 -5.73
N ARG A 25 -7.71 1.00 -5.48
CA ARG A 25 -8.78 1.98 -5.36
C ARG A 25 -8.72 2.91 -6.56
N LYS A 26 -9.64 2.74 -7.49
CA LYS A 26 -9.77 3.65 -8.64
C LYS A 26 -10.42 4.96 -8.21
N ASN A 27 -9.96 6.08 -8.77
CA ASN A 27 -10.58 7.39 -8.60
C ASN A 27 -11.89 7.49 -9.40
N ILE A 28 -12.97 6.94 -8.85
CA ILE A 28 -14.32 6.99 -9.46
C ILE A 28 -14.92 8.39 -9.36
N GLU A 29 -14.53 9.14 -8.32
CA GLU A 29 -15.06 10.47 -8.00
C GLU A 29 -14.46 11.59 -8.87
N ASN A 30 -13.57 11.26 -9.81
CA ASN A 30 -12.85 12.20 -10.67
C ASN A 30 -12.21 13.35 -9.87
N VAL A 31 -11.72 13.06 -8.67
CA VAL A 31 -11.11 14.05 -7.81
C VAL A 31 -9.84 14.54 -8.48
N ARG A 32 -9.73 15.87 -8.66
CA ARG A 32 -8.55 16.51 -9.26
C ARG A 32 -7.48 16.87 -8.23
N SER A 33 -7.85 16.95 -6.95
CA SER A 33 -6.95 17.31 -5.87
C SER A 33 -6.42 16.08 -5.16
N TYR A 34 -5.10 15.87 -5.18
CA TYR A 34 -4.46 14.76 -4.46
C TYR A 34 -4.86 14.72 -2.98
N ARG A 35 -4.83 15.87 -2.30
CA ARG A 35 -5.25 15.97 -0.89
C ARG A 35 -6.68 15.49 -0.66
N ALA A 36 -7.62 15.86 -1.53
CA ALA A 36 -9.01 15.43 -1.40
C ALA A 36 -9.18 13.94 -1.69
N PHE A 37 -8.45 13.41 -2.67
CA PHE A 37 -8.45 11.99 -3.00
C PHE A 37 -7.87 11.15 -1.86
N LEU A 38 -6.71 11.56 -1.32
CA LEU A 38 -6.06 10.91 -0.18
C LEU A 38 -6.95 10.95 1.06
N HIS A 39 -7.56 12.10 1.37
CA HIS A 39 -8.49 12.22 2.51
C HIS A 39 -9.77 11.38 2.33
N SER A 40 -10.27 11.20 1.09
CA SER A 40 -11.43 10.34 0.82
C SER A 40 -11.12 8.86 1.11
N ILE A 41 -9.90 8.42 0.75
CA ILE A 41 -9.48 7.02 0.91
C ILE A 41 -8.77 6.73 2.23
N GLU A 42 -8.43 7.75 3.01
CA GLU A 42 -7.67 7.66 4.27
C GLU A 42 -8.37 6.74 5.28
N SER A 43 -9.63 7.04 5.61
CA SER A 43 -10.40 6.26 6.57
C SER A 43 -10.59 4.81 6.14
N GLU A 44 -10.86 4.58 4.85
CA GLU A 44 -10.98 3.22 4.29
C GLU A 44 -9.65 2.45 4.38
N LEU A 45 -8.53 3.12 4.10
CA LEU A 45 -7.19 2.54 4.17
C LEU A 45 -6.84 2.16 5.62
N ILE A 46 -7.05 3.09 6.55
CA ILE A 46 -6.77 2.89 7.97
C ILE A 46 -7.57 1.72 8.51
N GLU A 47 -8.86 1.63 8.19
CA GLU A 47 -9.71 0.52 8.62
C GLU A 47 -9.16 -0.82 8.09
N LYS A 48 -8.82 -0.90 6.79
CA LYS A 48 -8.24 -2.10 6.19
C LYS A 48 -6.90 -2.49 6.79
N LEU A 49 -6.02 -1.52 7.00
CA LEU A 49 -4.72 -1.73 7.61
C LEU A 49 -4.85 -2.20 9.06
N ARG A 50 -5.79 -1.63 9.83
CA ARG A 50 -6.10 -2.07 11.20
C ARG A 50 -6.63 -3.49 11.21
N GLU A 51 -7.59 -3.83 10.36
CA GLU A 51 -8.13 -5.20 10.27
C GLU A 51 -7.02 -6.22 9.98
N CYS A 52 -6.12 -5.93 9.04
CA CYS A 52 -4.99 -6.80 8.74
C CYS A 52 -3.97 -6.87 9.88
N ALA A 53 -3.59 -5.73 10.47
CA ALA A 53 -2.61 -5.65 11.55
C ALA A 53 -3.09 -6.26 12.87
N LEU A 54 -4.41 -6.39 13.08
CA LEU A 54 -4.99 -7.08 14.22
C LEU A 54 -4.71 -8.59 14.19
N SER A 55 -4.67 -9.20 13.01
CA SER A 55 -4.44 -10.64 12.88
C SER A 55 -2.95 -10.98 13.02
N HIS A 56 -2.10 -10.24 12.33
CA HIS A 56 -0.65 -10.43 12.36
C HIS A 56 0.05 -9.13 11.97
N PRO A 57 1.32 -8.93 12.36
CA PRO A 57 2.11 -7.83 11.81
C PRO A 57 2.13 -7.93 10.29
N ILE A 58 1.95 -6.78 9.64
CA ILE A 58 1.91 -6.67 8.19
C ILE A 58 2.99 -5.70 7.76
N LYS A 59 3.45 -5.87 6.53
CA LYS A 59 4.22 -4.83 5.84
C LYS A 59 3.33 -4.29 4.73
N TYR A 60 3.20 -2.99 4.59
CA TYR A 60 2.40 -2.41 3.51
C TYR A 60 3.21 -1.43 2.67
N ASN A 61 2.80 -1.25 1.41
CA ASN A 61 3.28 -0.20 0.54
C ASN A 61 2.10 0.51 -0.13
N LEU A 62 2.30 1.78 -0.48
CA LEU A 62 1.33 2.58 -1.19
C LEU A 62 1.94 3.01 -2.52
N LYS A 63 1.16 2.93 -3.59
CA LYS A 63 1.54 3.42 -4.91
C LYS A 63 0.40 4.26 -5.47
N LEU A 64 0.63 5.55 -5.62
CA LEU A 64 -0.31 6.50 -6.23
C LEU A 64 -0.05 6.57 -7.73
N GLU A 65 -1.06 6.27 -8.54
CA GLU A 65 -0.98 6.28 -10.01
C GLU A 65 -1.73 7.49 -10.55
N THR A 66 -1.04 8.24 -11.41
CA THR A 66 -1.54 9.50 -11.95
C THR A 66 -1.09 9.67 -13.39
N THR A 67 -1.86 10.44 -14.15
CA THR A 67 -1.53 10.74 -15.55
C THR A 67 -1.35 12.23 -15.69
N TYR A 68 -0.18 12.63 -16.18
CA TYR A 68 0.14 14.01 -16.56
C TYR A 68 -0.06 14.17 -18.05
N ALA A 69 -0.49 15.34 -18.50
CA ALA A 69 -0.59 15.65 -19.92
C ALA A 69 -0.14 17.08 -20.18
N VAL A 70 0.51 17.30 -21.33
CA VAL A 70 0.75 18.66 -21.81
C VAL A 70 -0.57 19.21 -22.36
N PRO A 71 -1.07 20.35 -21.85
CA PRO A 71 -2.23 20.97 -22.44
C PRO A 71 -1.91 21.33 -23.90
N ASN A 72 -2.83 21.00 -24.81
CA ASN A 72 -2.75 21.35 -26.22
C ASN A 72 -1.76 20.53 -27.08
N VAL A 73 -1.29 19.37 -26.60
CA VAL A 73 -0.51 18.40 -27.40
C VAL A 73 -1.14 17.01 -27.32
N GLU A 74 -1.56 16.47 -28.48
CA GLU A 74 -2.10 15.11 -28.57
C GLU A 74 -1.02 14.05 -28.27
N ASN A 75 -1.40 12.93 -27.64
CA ASN A 75 -0.50 11.84 -27.21
C ASN A 75 0.59 12.23 -26.18
N SER A 76 0.48 13.38 -25.51
CA SER A 76 1.43 13.78 -24.45
C SER A 76 1.05 13.29 -23.06
N ASN A 77 0.29 12.20 -22.96
CA ASN A 77 -0.09 11.58 -21.70
C ASN A 77 1.06 10.76 -21.14
N GLU A 78 1.64 11.24 -20.05
CA GLU A 78 2.68 10.54 -19.30
C GLU A 78 2.06 9.90 -18.05
N ASN A 79 2.10 8.57 -17.99
CA ASN A 79 1.72 7.85 -16.78
C ASN A 79 2.85 7.93 -15.76
N ARG A 80 2.53 8.44 -14.57
CA ARG A 80 3.45 8.57 -13.45
C ARG A 80 2.89 7.84 -12.26
N ALA A 81 3.77 7.16 -11.52
CA ALA A 81 3.39 6.56 -10.26
C ALA A 81 4.38 6.90 -9.16
N PHE A 82 3.86 7.38 -8.04
CA PHE A 82 4.61 7.66 -6.82
C PHE A 82 4.46 6.49 -5.88
N LYS A 83 5.56 6.00 -5.29
CA LYS A 83 5.56 4.83 -4.41
C LYS A 83 6.08 5.26 -3.06
N SER A 84 5.33 4.98 -1.99
CA SER A 84 5.85 5.11 -0.64
C SER A 84 6.76 3.94 -0.27
N SER A 85 7.58 4.18 0.74
CA SER A 85 8.44 3.15 1.36
C SER A 85 7.60 2.07 2.01
N ALA A 86 8.05 0.82 1.92
CA ALA A 86 7.33 -0.28 2.53
C ALA A 86 7.52 -0.26 4.06
N ARG A 87 6.45 -0.02 4.81
CA ARG A 87 6.46 0.09 6.27
C ARG A 87 5.82 -1.09 6.97
N GLU A 88 6.40 -1.46 8.10
CA GLU A 88 5.87 -2.49 9.00
C GLU A 88 4.81 -1.85 9.91
N LEU A 89 3.65 -2.51 10.01
CA LEU A 89 2.53 -2.11 10.82
C LEU A 89 2.24 -3.21 11.85
N TYR A 90 2.19 -2.82 13.11
CA TYR A 90 1.87 -3.69 14.23
C TYR A 90 0.52 -3.32 14.83
N SER A 91 -0.11 -4.25 15.54
CA SER A 91 -1.42 -4.06 16.19
C SER A 91 -1.47 -2.89 17.19
N TYR A 92 -0.33 -2.54 17.78
CA TYR A 92 -0.18 -1.45 18.75
C TYR A 92 0.39 -0.16 18.14
N SER A 93 0.68 -0.16 16.83
CA SER A 93 1.20 1.02 16.14
C SER A 93 0.07 2.01 15.82
N ASP A 94 0.41 3.29 15.86
CA ASP A 94 -0.50 4.37 15.46
C ASP A 94 -0.67 4.37 13.93
N VAL A 95 -1.66 3.62 13.44
CA VAL A 95 -1.88 3.44 11.99
C VAL A 95 -2.19 4.79 11.31
N GLU A 96 -2.97 5.64 11.97
CA GLU A 96 -3.40 6.93 11.47
C GLU A 96 -2.19 7.86 11.21
N GLY A 97 -1.32 8.04 12.20
CA GLY A 97 -0.14 8.88 12.06
C GLY A 97 0.92 8.30 11.13
N VAL A 98 1.00 6.97 10.97
CA VAL A 98 1.91 6.39 9.96
C VAL A 98 1.37 6.66 8.55
N VAL A 99 0.08 6.47 8.31
CA VAL A 99 -0.58 6.76 7.02
C VAL A 99 -0.49 8.24 6.66
N ASP A 100 -0.78 9.14 7.59
CA ASP A 100 -0.66 10.60 7.39
C ASP A 100 0.76 11.01 6.97
N ARG A 101 1.79 10.42 7.61
CA ARG A 101 3.19 10.65 7.23
C ARG A 101 3.50 10.14 5.83
N ASP A 102 2.98 8.98 5.45
CA ASP A 102 3.15 8.44 4.10
C ASP A 102 2.44 9.31 3.05
N PHE A 103 1.24 9.81 3.36
CA PHE A 103 0.51 10.75 2.50
C PHE A 103 1.22 12.09 2.35
N THR A 104 1.74 12.64 3.44
CA THR A 104 2.55 13.87 3.42
C THR A 104 3.81 13.69 2.58
N ALA A 105 4.48 12.53 2.67
CA ALA A 105 5.64 12.22 1.85
C ALA A 105 5.28 12.12 0.36
N LEU A 106 4.17 11.45 0.01
CA LEU A 106 3.68 11.37 -1.36
C LEU A 106 3.34 12.75 -1.95
N LEU A 107 2.68 13.61 -1.16
CA LEU A 107 2.37 14.98 -1.56
C LEU A 107 3.63 15.83 -1.75
N ALA A 108 4.64 15.65 -0.90
CA ALA A 108 5.92 16.36 -1.04
C ALA A 108 6.71 15.92 -2.28
N GLU A 109 6.68 14.62 -2.64
CA GLU A 109 7.27 14.13 -3.88
C GLU A 109 6.54 14.65 -5.12
N GLU A 110 5.21 14.73 -5.06
CA GLU A 110 4.39 15.31 -6.11
C GLU A 110 4.66 16.80 -6.29
N ASP A 111 4.64 17.59 -5.22
CA ASP A 111 4.93 19.03 -5.26
C ASP A 111 6.35 19.29 -5.82
N GLY A 112 7.32 18.48 -5.42
CA GLY A 112 8.67 18.52 -5.96
C GLY A 112 8.76 18.16 -7.46
N TYR A 113 7.83 17.33 -7.96
CA TYR A 113 7.72 17.00 -9.39
C TYR A 113 7.00 18.10 -10.15
N ALA A 114 5.84 18.57 -9.65
CA ALA A 114 5.06 19.67 -10.22
C ALA A 114 5.91 20.95 -10.34
N GLY A 115 6.70 21.28 -9.33
CA GLY A 115 7.59 22.44 -9.32
C GLY A 115 8.75 22.37 -10.33
N LYS A 116 9.12 21.17 -10.81
CA LYS A 116 10.21 20.98 -11.79
C LYS A 116 9.74 20.89 -13.23
N ASN A 117 8.44 20.74 -13.45
CA ASN A 117 7.96 20.28 -14.74
C ASN A 117 7.68 21.43 -15.73
N SER A 118 8.40 21.41 -16.85
CA SER A 118 8.48 22.46 -17.87
C SER A 118 7.25 22.55 -18.81
N GLY A 119 6.06 22.07 -18.38
CA GLY A 119 4.83 22.21 -19.19
C GLY A 119 3.80 21.07 -19.12
N PHE A 120 3.97 20.00 -18.35
CA PHE A 120 2.88 19.02 -18.17
C PHE A 120 2.04 19.38 -16.95
N ALA A 121 0.73 19.43 -17.15
CA ALA A 121 -0.24 19.62 -16.09
C ALA A 121 -0.80 18.27 -15.64
N LEU A 122 -1.27 18.21 -14.40
CA LEU A 122 -2.03 17.06 -13.90
C LEU A 122 -3.28 16.88 -14.78
N SER A 123 -3.38 15.74 -15.46
CA SER A 123 -4.55 15.43 -16.29
C SER A 123 -5.61 14.73 -15.46
N CYS A 124 -5.26 13.62 -14.79
CA CYS A 124 -6.17 12.87 -13.93
C CYS A 124 -5.41 11.95 -12.98
N ILE A 125 -5.97 11.74 -11.78
CA ILE A 125 -5.52 10.70 -10.85
C ILE A 125 -6.21 9.40 -11.26
N ASP A 126 -5.43 8.35 -11.54
CA ASP A 126 -5.98 7.04 -11.94
C ASP A 126 -6.50 6.28 -10.71
N GLY A 127 -5.68 6.23 -9.66
CA GLY A 127 -6.04 5.57 -8.40
C GLY A 127 -4.87 5.35 -7.45
N MET A 128 -5.13 4.61 -6.38
CA MET A 128 -4.12 4.17 -5.42
C MET A 128 -4.09 2.65 -5.30
N LEU A 129 -2.89 2.09 -5.35
CA LEU A 129 -2.60 0.69 -5.12
C LEU A 129 -1.99 0.52 -3.72
N LEU A 130 -2.61 -0.31 -2.90
CA LEU A 130 -2.12 -0.75 -1.60
C LEU A 130 -1.61 -2.19 -1.73
N GLY A 131 -0.32 -2.41 -1.49
CA GLY A 131 0.26 -3.75 -1.36
C GLY A 131 0.41 -4.12 0.10
N VAL A 132 -0.29 -5.15 0.56
CA VAL A 132 -0.17 -5.71 1.92
C VAL A 132 0.58 -7.04 1.83
N TYR A 133 1.59 -7.19 2.67
CA TYR A 133 2.42 -8.38 2.79
C TYR A 133 2.26 -8.94 4.19
N GLU A 134 2.04 -10.25 4.27
CA GLU A 134 2.12 -10.95 5.53
C GLU A 134 3.56 -10.88 6.04
N TYR A 135 3.76 -10.24 7.18
CA TYR A 135 5.07 -10.18 7.81
C TYR A 135 5.08 -11.16 8.97
N SER A 136 5.52 -12.39 8.70
CA SER A 136 5.97 -13.26 9.79
C SER A 136 7.39 -12.83 10.15
N PRO A 137 7.66 -12.25 11.34
CA PRO A 137 9.04 -12.20 11.81
C PRO A 137 9.49 -13.65 11.79
N MET A 138 10.49 -13.98 10.96
CA MET A 138 11.03 -15.33 10.93
C MET A 138 11.45 -15.66 12.35
N GLY A 139 10.61 -16.43 13.05
CA GLY A 139 10.96 -17.05 14.30
C GLY A 139 12.19 -17.84 13.96
N GLY A 140 13.35 -17.38 14.47
CA GLY A 140 14.60 -18.06 14.25
C GLY A 140 14.36 -19.53 14.54
N SER A 141 14.54 -20.37 13.53
CA SER A 141 14.44 -21.81 13.64
C SER A 141 15.45 -22.26 14.69
N SER A 142 15.02 -22.22 15.94
CA SER A 142 15.71 -22.81 17.05
C SER A 142 15.38 -24.28 16.94
N THR A 143 16.11 -24.99 16.09
CA THR A 143 16.40 -26.39 16.37
C THR A 143 17.26 -26.40 17.62
N CYS A 144 16.63 -26.11 18.77
CA CYS A 144 17.13 -26.50 20.06
C CYS A 144 17.21 -28.02 20.00
N HIS A 145 18.42 -28.47 19.67
CA HIS A 145 18.86 -29.84 19.74
C HIS A 145 18.65 -30.30 21.17
N SER A 146 17.46 -30.83 21.46
CA SER A 146 17.14 -31.43 22.74
C SER A 146 17.89 -32.77 22.80
N ARG A 147 19.16 -32.69 23.18
CA ARG A 147 19.95 -33.86 23.58
C ARG A 147 19.37 -34.33 24.91
N ARG A 148 18.29 -35.11 24.84
CA ARG A 148 17.71 -35.78 26.00
C ARG A 148 18.67 -36.88 26.42
N ALA A 149 19.41 -36.64 27.49
CA ALA A 149 20.21 -37.63 28.15
C ALA A 149 19.33 -38.64 28.92
N SER A 150 19.85 -39.86 29.00
CA SER A 150 19.61 -40.89 30.02
C SER A 150 18.61 -42.01 29.70
N GLN A 151 19.15 -43.24 29.67
CA GLN A 151 18.79 -44.44 30.45
C GLN A 151 19.68 -45.58 29.88
N ILE A 152 20.82 -45.92 30.49
CA ILE A 152 20.97 -46.97 31.51
C ILE A 152 19.96 -48.10 31.31
N GLU A 153 20.43 -49.26 30.81
CA GLU A 153 20.27 -50.58 31.45
C GLU A 153 21.20 -51.60 30.75
N ARG A 154 22.04 -52.27 31.55
CA ARG A 154 22.87 -53.41 31.14
C ARG A 154 22.07 -54.70 31.36
N PRO A 155 22.32 -55.79 30.60
CA PRO A 155 21.81 -57.12 30.92
C PRO A 155 22.48 -57.70 32.18
#